data_AF-V4M3V2-F1
#
_entry.id   AF-V4M3V2-F1
#
_cell.length_a   1.000
_cell.length_b   1.000
_cell.length_c   1.000
_cell.angle_alpha   90.00
_cell.angle_beta   90.00
_cell.angle_gamma   90.00
#
_symmetry.space_group_name_H-M   'P 1'
#
loop_
_entity.id
_entity.type
_entity.pdbx_description
1 polymer ?
#
loop_
_entity_poly.entity_id
_entity_poly.type
_entity_poly.pdbx_seq_one_letter_code
_entity_poly.pdbx_strand_id
1 'polypeptide(L)'
;MDQQASASYEEWELCNEDGFIYNRMKCVGEETAAGETSNPPDLEVDPAEEERNRRKRKRETLVKLKRKYQREIDRWEILSNNLCALQEKSNQFQSSLPETSSSIETREQIGEDASFIDELLSMEEARESMIQNVSNLCEIAEGMCRTEEEEEKEKFFNLPVWGSPKDLMASLCYDEI
;
A
#
# COMPACT_ATOMS: atom_id res chain seq x y z
N MET A 1 40.27 -18.24 -46.54
CA MET A 1 40.57 -17.86 -45.14
C MET A 1 39.23 -17.50 -44.55
N ASP A 2 38.58 -18.49 -43.93
CA ASP A 2 37.24 -18.31 -43.36
C ASP A 2 37.41 -17.81 -41.92
N GLN A 3 36.92 -16.59 -41.66
CA GLN A 3 36.89 -16.01 -40.33
C GLN A 3 35.68 -16.57 -39.59
N GLN A 4 35.96 -17.53 -38.71
CA GLN A 4 35.00 -18.09 -37.76
C GLN A 4 34.69 -17.02 -36.70
N ALA A 5 33.50 -16.43 -36.77
CA ALA A 5 32.96 -15.65 -35.66
C ALA A 5 32.60 -16.62 -34.53
N SER A 6 33.35 -16.54 -33.43
CA SER A 6 33.03 -17.22 -32.17
C SER A 6 31.79 -16.56 -31.56
N ALA A 7 30.61 -17.10 -31.84
CA ALA A 7 29.41 -16.78 -31.09
C ALA A 7 29.58 -17.32 -29.66
N SER A 8 29.68 -16.43 -28.67
CA SER A 8 29.54 -16.82 -27.27
C SER A 8 28.12 -17.36 -27.09
N TYR A 9 27.99 -18.68 -26.94
CA TYR A 9 26.72 -19.30 -26.62
C TYR A 9 26.33 -18.85 -25.21
N GLU A 10 25.37 -17.95 -25.16
CA GLU A 10 24.74 -17.48 -23.94
C GLU A 10 23.92 -18.65 -23.35
N GLU A 11 24.56 -19.45 -22.50
CA GLU A 11 23.94 -20.61 -21.88
C GLU A 11 22.93 -20.11 -20.83
N TRP A 12 21.64 -20.33 -21.06
CA TRP A 12 20.58 -20.00 -20.11
C TRP A 12 20.27 -21.23 -19.26
N GLU A 13 20.18 -21.06 -17.94
CA GLU A 13 19.71 -22.09 -17.03
C GLU A 13 18.27 -21.81 -16.56
N LEU A 14 17.47 -22.88 -16.52
CA LEU A 14 16.09 -22.83 -16.07
C LEU A 14 16.07 -22.95 -14.54
N CYS A 15 15.65 -21.89 -13.85
CA CYS A 15 15.54 -21.86 -12.41
C CYS A 15 14.08 -21.96 -11.97
N ASN A 16 13.84 -22.75 -10.92
CA ASN A 16 12.53 -22.82 -10.27
C ASN A 16 12.68 -22.32 -8.83
N GLU A 17 12.11 -21.15 -8.57
CA GLU A 17 12.05 -20.55 -7.24
C GLU A 17 10.59 -20.53 -6.76
N ASP A 18 10.29 -21.37 -5.78
CA ASP A 18 8.98 -21.43 -5.11
C ASP A 18 7.78 -21.59 -6.08
N GLY A 19 7.98 -22.31 -7.19
CA GLY A 19 6.94 -22.57 -8.21
C GLY A 19 6.93 -21.57 -9.37
N PHE A 20 7.76 -20.53 -9.31
CA PHE A 20 8.02 -19.64 -10.43
C PHE A 20 9.25 -20.11 -11.20
N ILE A 21 9.03 -20.42 -12.48
CA ILE A 21 10.07 -20.88 -13.38
C ILE A 21 10.53 -19.69 -14.21
N TYR A 22 11.82 -19.35 -14.14
CA TYR A 22 12.42 -18.28 -14.93
C TYR A 22 13.78 -18.70 -15.51
N ASN A 23 14.16 -18.12 -16.63
CA ASN A 23 15.47 -18.31 -17.24
C ASN A 23 16.44 -17.29 -16.66
N ARG A 24 17.59 -17.73 -16.17
CA ARG A 24 18.71 -16.84 -15.82
C ARG A 24 19.94 -17.19 -16.63
N MET A 25 20.74 -16.16 -16.90
CA MET A 25 21.95 -16.27 -17.69
C MET A 25 23.01 -16.98 -16.84
N LYS A 26 23.55 -18.09 -17.34
CA LYS A 26 24.61 -18.81 -16.63
C LYS A 26 25.89 -17.98 -16.77
N CYS A 27 26.35 -17.38 -15.66
CA CYS A 27 27.67 -16.76 -15.63
C CYS A 27 28.72 -17.85 -15.77
N VAL A 28 29.17 -18.11 -17.00
CA VAL A 28 30.38 -18.90 -17.26
C VAL A 28 31.55 -18.04 -16.79
N GLY A 29 31.93 -18.20 -15.52
CA GLY A 29 33.17 -17.68 -15.00
C GLY A 29 34.34 -18.46 -15.59
N GLU A 30 34.73 -18.13 -16.82
CA GLU A 30 36.04 -18.48 -17.34
C GLU A 30 37.01 -17.34 -17.03
N GLU A 31 37.95 -17.70 -16.15
CA GLU A 31 39.18 -17.03 -15.79
C GLU A 31 39.92 -16.47 -17.01
N THR A 32 39.67 -15.22 -17.42
CA THR A 32 40.65 -14.37 -18.13
C THR A 32 40.05 -12.99 -18.45
N ALA A 33 40.15 -12.06 -17.51
CA ALA A 33 40.56 -10.67 -17.77
C ALA A 33 40.43 -9.87 -16.47
N ALA A 34 41.52 -9.23 -16.10
CA ALA A 34 41.63 -8.33 -14.96
C ALA A 34 40.58 -7.22 -15.03
N GLY A 35 39.86 -7.02 -13.92
CA GLY A 35 38.95 -5.91 -13.70
C GLY A 35 38.49 -5.91 -12.25
N GLU A 36 39.15 -5.09 -11.44
CA GLU A 36 38.92 -4.89 -10.01
C GLU A 36 37.45 -4.57 -9.70
N THR A 37 36.69 -5.55 -9.19
CA THR A 37 35.60 -5.30 -8.25
C THR A 37 35.67 -6.37 -7.18
N SER A 38 35.98 -5.94 -5.95
CA SER A 38 36.10 -6.81 -4.79
C SER A 38 34.73 -7.29 -4.34
N ASN A 39 34.20 -8.34 -4.97
CA ASN A 39 33.29 -9.22 -4.25
C ASN A 39 34.14 -10.13 -3.35
N PRO A 40 33.77 -10.33 -2.07
CA PRO A 40 34.48 -11.29 -1.25
C PRO A 40 34.39 -12.68 -1.91
N PRO A 41 35.40 -13.56 -1.74
CA PRO A 41 35.31 -14.93 -2.21
C PRO A 41 34.08 -15.53 -1.56
N ASP A 42 33.14 -15.98 -2.38
CA ASP A 42 31.96 -16.71 -1.97
C ASP A 42 32.47 -17.99 -1.29
N LEU A 43 32.63 -17.93 0.04
CA LEU A 43 32.83 -19.13 0.83
C LEU A 43 31.61 -19.97 0.51
N GLU A 44 31.79 -21.12 -0.15
CA GLU A 44 30.72 -22.08 -0.45
C GLU A 44 29.91 -22.35 0.83
N VAL A 45 28.87 -21.54 1.06
CA VAL A 45 27.96 -21.72 2.17
C VAL A 45 27.14 -22.93 1.76
N ASP A 46 27.17 -23.97 2.59
CA ASP A 46 26.37 -25.17 2.37
C ASP A 46 24.93 -24.77 2.00
N PRO A 47 24.41 -25.16 0.82
CA PRO A 47 23.05 -24.84 0.40
C PRO A 47 21.99 -25.17 1.45
N ALA A 48 22.24 -26.16 2.31
CA ALA A 48 21.37 -26.50 3.44
C ALA A 48 21.36 -25.44 4.55
N GLU A 49 22.49 -24.78 4.81
CA GLU A 49 22.61 -23.70 5.80
C GLU A 49 21.96 -22.41 5.31
N GLU A 50 22.13 -22.10 4.02
CA GLU A 50 21.43 -20.96 3.39
C GLU A 50 19.91 -21.13 3.46
N GLU A 51 19.39 -22.31 3.08
CA GLU A 51 17.96 -22.60 3.14
C GLU A 51 17.42 -22.55 4.57
N ARG A 52 18.21 -22.97 5.57
CA ARG A 52 17.85 -22.82 6.99
C ARG A 52 17.76 -21.35 7.40
N ASN A 53 18.71 -20.53 6.97
CA ASN A 53 18.72 -19.09 7.24
C ASN A 53 17.54 -18.39 6.55
N ARG A 54 17.21 -18.77 5.32
CA ARG A 54 16.02 -18.29 4.60
C ARG A 54 14.73 -18.61 5.36
N ARG A 55 14.57 -19.86 5.82
CA ARG A 55 13.42 -20.27 6.63
C ARG A 55 13.34 -19.50 7.95
N LYS A 56 14.48 -19.22 8.58
CA LYS A 56 14.53 -18.42 9.80
C LYS A 56 14.04 -16.99 9.56
N ARG A 57 14.56 -16.30 8.53
CA ARG A 57 14.11 -14.95 8.13
C ARG A 57 12.60 -14.93 7.86
N LYS A 58 12.08 -15.91 7.10
CA LYS A 58 10.65 -16.03 6.81
C LYS A 58 9.80 -16.17 8.07
N ARG A 59 10.20 -17.06 8.99
CA ARG A 59 9.50 -17.26 10.27
C ARG A 59 9.49 -15.98 11.10
N GLU A 60 10.63 -15.28 11.19
CA GLU A 60 10.73 -14.03 11.94
C GLU A 60 9.81 -12.95 11.38
N THR A 61 9.77 -12.78 10.06
CA THR A 61 8.87 -11.82 9.40
C THR A 61 7.40 -12.17 9.66
N LEU A 62 7.03 -13.45 9.51
CA LEU A 62 5.66 -13.90 9.77
C LEU A 62 5.25 -13.70 11.24
N VAL A 63 6.14 -13.96 12.19
CA VAL A 63 5.88 -13.73 13.63
C VAL A 63 5.71 -12.23 13.92
N LYS A 64 6.53 -11.37 13.32
CA LYS A 64 6.37 -9.90 13.45
C LYS A 64 5.01 -9.46 12.89
N LEU A 65 4.63 -9.98 11.72
CA LEU A 65 3.37 -9.66 11.07
C LEU A 65 2.17 -10.13 11.90
N LYS A 66 2.20 -11.38 12.40
CA LYS A 66 1.19 -11.91 13.32
C LYS A 66 1.04 -11.01 14.55
N ARG A 67 2.15 -10.59 15.18
CA ARG A 67 2.12 -9.70 16.34
C ARG A 67 1.57 -8.30 16.01
N LYS A 68 1.79 -7.80 14.79
CA LYS A 68 1.22 -6.53 14.33
C LYS A 68 -0.30 -6.64 14.21
N TYR A 69 -0.80 -7.65 13.49
CA TYR A 69 -2.24 -7.84 13.32
C TYR A 69 -2.96 -8.18 14.63
N GLN A 70 -2.32 -8.96 15.52
CA GLN A 70 -2.92 -9.24 16.82
C GLN A 70 -3.13 -7.95 17.63
N ARG A 71 -2.12 -7.08 17.73
CA ARG A 71 -2.27 -5.79 18.42
C ARG A 71 -3.34 -4.90 17.79
N GLU A 72 -3.49 -4.98 16.48
CA GLU A 72 -4.53 -4.24 15.76
C GLU A 72 -5.92 -4.76 16.14
N ILE A 73 -6.11 -6.08 16.10
CA ILE A 73 -7.36 -6.74 16.55
C ILE A 73 -7.68 -6.36 17.99
N ASP A 74 -6.71 -6.44 18.90
CA ASP A 74 -6.91 -6.09 20.31
C ASP A 74 -7.39 -4.62 20.46
N ARG A 75 -6.87 -3.70 19.65
CA ARG A 75 -7.31 -2.30 19.62
C ARG A 75 -8.74 -2.16 19.10
N TRP A 76 -9.08 -2.88 18.03
CA TRP A 76 -10.43 -2.88 17.47
C TRP A 76 -11.44 -3.45 18.47
N GLU A 77 -11.08 -4.50 19.21
CA GLU A 77 -11.93 -5.05 20.27
C GLU A 77 -12.16 -4.03 21.40
N ILE A 78 -11.11 -3.36 21.88
CA ILE A 78 -11.25 -2.31 22.91
C ILE A 78 -12.15 -1.18 22.41
N LEU A 79 -11.93 -0.70 21.19
CA LEU A 79 -12.74 0.38 20.62
C LEU A 79 -14.20 -0.04 20.48
N SER A 80 -14.46 -1.23 19.94
CA SER A 80 -15.83 -1.75 19.79
C SER A 80 -16.52 -1.88 21.14
N ASN A 81 -15.84 -2.43 22.16
CA ASN A 81 -16.41 -2.56 23.50
C ASN A 81 -16.72 -1.20 24.13
N ASN A 82 -15.85 -0.21 23.94
CA ASN A 82 -16.10 1.15 24.43
C ASN A 82 -17.30 1.81 23.75
N LEU A 83 -17.44 1.64 22.43
CA LEU A 83 -18.59 2.14 21.68
C LEU A 83 -19.89 1.48 22.13
N CYS A 84 -19.89 0.14 22.30
CA CYS A 84 -21.04 -0.58 22.85
C CYS A 84 -21.39 -0.09 24.26
N ALA A 85 -20.41 0.09 25.14
CA ALA A 85 -20.65 0.59 26.50
C ALA A 85 -21.20 2.03 26.52
N LEU A 86 -20.77 2.90 25.61
CA LEU A 86 -21.33 4.25 25.44
C LEU A 86 -22.77 4.19 24.93
N GLN A 87 -23.05 3.30 23.98
CA GLN A 87 -24.40 3.08 23.45
C GLN A 87 -25.35 2.56 24.54
N GLU A 88 -24.92 1.59 25.34
CA GLU A 88 -25.69 1.07 26.48
C GLU A 88 -26.01 2.16 27.50
N LYS A 89 -25.03 3.01 27.84
CA LYS A 89 -25.25 4.17 28.72
C LYS A 89 -26.28 5.13 28.14
N SER A 90 -26.16 5.47 26.84
CA SER A 90 -27.14 6.33 26.15
C SER A 90 -28.56 5.75 26.18
N ASN A 91 -28.70 4.45 25.90
CA ASN A 91 -30.00 3.76 25.96
C ASN A 91 -30.57 3.72 27.38
N GLN A 92 -29.72 3.61 28.40
CA GLN A 92 -30.15 3.65 29.80
C GLN A 92 -30.69 5.03 30.20
N PHE A 93 -30.07 6.11 29.73
CA PHE A 93 -30.62 7.47 29.91
C PHE A 93 -31.99 7.62 29.24
N GLN A 94 -32.16 7.12 28.01
CA GLN A 94 -33.44 7.19 27.29
C GLN A 94 -34.56 6.35 27.93
N SER A 95 -34.24 5.20 28.52
CA SER A 95 -35.21 4.32 29.20
C SER A 95 -35.52 4.72 30.66
N SER A 96 -34.75 5.65 31.22
CA SER A 96 -34.99 6.19 32.57
C SER A 96 -35.90 7.42 32.61
N LEU A 97 -36.37 7.92 31.45
CA LEU A 97 -37.48 8.88 31.41
C LEU A 97 -38.76 8.14 31.86
N PRO A 98 -39.42 8.56 32.96
CA PRO A 98 -40.65 7.91 33.40
C PRO A 98 -41.74 8.11 32.34
N GLU A 99 -42.37 7.03 31.91
CA GLU A 99 -43.69 7.06 31.29
C GLU A 99 -44.71 7.54 32.34
N THR A 100 -44.80 8.86 32.56
CA THR A 100 -45.93 9.47 33.26
C THR A 100 -46.86 10.07 32.23
N SER A 101 -47.83 9.27 31.82
CA SER A 101 -49.10 9.73 31.28
C SER A 101 -49.88 10.44 32.38
N SER A 102 -49.75 11.77 32.48
CA SER A 102 -50.82 12.64 33.01
C SER A 102 -50.44 14.12 32.88
N SER A 103 -51.19 14.84 32.06
CA SER A 103 -51.66 16.22 32.21
C SER A 103 -50.91 17.18 33.15
N ILE A 104 -50.53 18.33 32.56
CA ILE A 104 -50.32 19.66 33.18
C ILE A 104 -48.96 19.88 33.84
N GLU A 105 -48.04 20.56 33.12
CA GLU A 105 -47.63 21.96 33.39
C GLU A 105 -46.52 22.38 32.42
N THR A 106 -46.92 23.07 31.35
CA THR A 106 -46.05 23.97 30.57
C THR A 106 -45.55 25.09 31.46
N ARG A 107 -44.34 24.98 32.05
CA ARG A 107 -43.54 26.19 32.35
C ARG A 107 -42.03 26.05 32.56
N GLU A 108 -41.41 24.87 32.67
CA GLU A 108 -39.96 24.82 33.01
C GLU A 108 -39.04 24.12 32.01
N GLN A 109 -39.54 23.51 30.93
CA GLN A 109 -38.72 22.71 29.99
C GLN A 109 -37.93 23.51 28.93
N ILE A 110 -38.15 24.83 28.81
CA ILE A 110 -37.50 25.65 27.77
C ILE A 110 -35.98 25.77 28.00
N GLY A 111 -35.49 25.58 29.23
CA GLY A 111 -34.07 25.68 29.56
C GLY A 111 -33.24 24.45 29.20
N GLU A 112 -33.81 23.24 29.33
CA GLU A 112 -33.09 21.98 29.08
C GLU A 112 -33.09 21.61 27.59
N ASP A 113 -34.20 21.87 26.87
CA ASP A 113 -34.29 21.64 25.42
C ASP A 113 -33.34 22.55 24.62
N ALA A 114 -33.13 23.79 25.07
CA ALA A 114 -32.19 24.71 24.42
C ALA A 114 -30.73 24.23 24.57
N SER A 115 -30.36 23.74 25.77
CA SER A 115 -29.01 23.20 26.02
C SER A 115 -28.76 21.90 25.25
N PHE A 116 -29.77 21.06 25.07
CA PHE A 116 -29.66 19.82 24.29
C PHE A 116 -29.49 20.09 22.78
N ILE A 117 -30.20 21.09 22.25
CA ILE A 117 -30.05 21.51 20.86
C ILE A 117 -28.65 22.10 20.62
N ASP A 118 -28.12 22.91 21.53
CA ASP A 118 -26.76 23.46 21.44
C ASP A 118 -25.69 22.35 21.50
N GLU A 119 -25.88 21.32 22.32
CA GLU A 119 -24.99 20.15 22.36
C GLU A 119 -25.01 19.36 21.05
N LEU A 120 -26.20 19.11 20.49
CA LEU A 120 -26.36 18.48 19.18
C LEU A 120 -25.71 19.29 18.05
N LEU A 121 -25.88 20.61 18.08
CA LEU A 121 -25.29 21.53 17.10
C LEU A 121 -23.76 21.50 17.19
N SER A 122 -23.21 21.55 18.41
CA SER A 122 -21.77 21.47 18.66
C SER A 122 -21.17 20.13 18.20
N MET A 123 -21.89 19.02 18.43
CA MET A 123 -21.47 17.71 17.95
C MET A 123 -21.46 17.65 16.42
N GLU A 124 -22.46 18.22 15.76
CA GLU A 124 -22.55 18.19 14.30
C GLU A 124 -21.51 19.12 13.65
N GLU A 125 -21.23 20.29 14.24
CA GLU A 125 -20.13 21.17 13.80
C GLU A 125 -18.76 20.49 13.95
N ALA A 126 -18.55 19.73 15.03
CA ALA A 126 -17.34 18.93 15.20
C ALA A 126 -17.22 17.81 14.15
N ARG A 127 -18.34 17.19 13.76
CA ARG A 127 -18.38 16.18 12.68
C ARG A 127 -18.10 16.81 11.31
N GLU A 128 -18.66 17.97 11.03
CA GLU A 128 -18.38 18.73 9.81
C GLU A 128 -16.89 19.05 9.71
N SER A 129 -16.27 19.49 10.81
CA SER A 129 -14.82 19.74 10.87
C SER A 129 -14.00 18.48 10.57
N MET A 130 -14.38 17.33 11.13
CA MET A 130 -13.72 16.06 10.83
C MET A 130 -13.86 15.65 9.37
N ILE A 131 -15.07 15.77 8.80
CA ILE A 131 -15.33 15.47 7.39
C ILE A 131 -14.47 16.38 6.50
N GLN A 132 -14.46 17.68 6.77
CA GLN A 132 -13.65 18.63 6.01
C GLN A 132 -12.16 18.29 6.08
N ASN A 133 -11.66 17.90 7.25
CA ASN A 133 -10.26 17.50 7.41
C ASN A 133 -9.93 16.24 6.60
N VAL A 134 -10.79 15.22 6.63
CA VAL A 134 -10.60 14.00 5.83
C VAL A 134 -10.67 14.31 4.34
N SER A 135 -11.61 15.15 3.89
CA SER A 135 -11.71 15.60 2.50
C SER A 135 -10.43 16.31 2.05
N ASN A 136 -9.88 17.22 2.86
CA ASN A 136 -8.62 17.90 2.56
C ASN A 136 -7.45 16.92 2.42
N LEU A 137 -7.38 15.90 3.29
CA LEU A 137 -6.35 14.85 3.19
C LEU A 137 -6.48 14.03 1.90
N CYS A 138 -7.72 13.72 1.48
CA CYS A 138 -7.98 13.05 0.21
C CYS A 138 -7.55 13.92 -0.98
N GLU A 139 -7.87 15.22 -0.98
CA GLU A 139 -7.45 16.14 -2.05
C GLU A 139 -5.93 16.23 -2.18
N ILE A 140 -5.22 16.29 -1.04
CA ILE A 140 -3.75 16.30 -1.02
C ILE A 140 -3.21 14.97 -1.59
N ALA A 141 -3.75 13.84 -1.15
CA ALA A 141 -3.32 12.52 -1.62
C ALA A 141 -3.56 12.36 -3.13
N GLU A 142 -4.72 12.76 -3.63
CA GLU A 142 -5.01 12.77 -5.06
C GLU A 142 -4.08 13.70 -5.84
N GLY A 143 -3.74 14.87 -5.28
CA GLY A 143 -2.77 15.79 -5.85
C GLY A 143 -1.41 15.14 -6.03
N MET A 144 -0.91 14.46 -5.00
CA MET A 144 0.36 13.73 -5.06
C MET A 144 0.34 12.62 -6.12
N CYS A 145 -0.72 11.80 -6.15
CA CYS A 145 -0.88 10.74 -7.14
C CYS A 145 -0.93 11.28 -8.57
N ARG A 146 -1.65 12.39 -8.80
CA ARG A 146 -1.71 13.05 -10.12
C ARG A 146 -0.33 13.52 -10.57
N THR A 147 0.44 14.16 -9.68
CA THR A 147 1.80 14.62 -10.01
C THR A 147 2.73 13.46 -10.35
N GLU A 148 2.72 12.39 -9.54
CA GLU A 148 3.54 11.19 -9.81
C GLU A 148 3.16 10.52 -11.14
N GLU A 149 1.86 10.41 -11.42
CA GLU A 149 1.35 9.87 -12.69
C GLU A 149 1.79 10.72 -13.89
N GLU A 150 1.73 12.05 -13.77
CA GLU A 150 2.20 12.98 -14.82
C GLU A 150 3.71 12.86 -15.04
N GLU A 151 4.51 12.77 -13.98
CA GLU A 151 5.96 12.58 -14.06
C GLU A 151 6.33 11.23 -14.72
N GLU A 152 5.61 10.15 -14.39
CA GLU A 152 5.82 8.87 -15.06
C GLU A 152 5.44 8.92 -16.54
N LYS A 153 4.28 9.49 -16.86
CA LYS A 153 3.86 9.69 -18.26
C LYS A 153 4.90 10.47 -19.04
N GLU A 154 5.42 11.56 -18.47
CA GLU A 154 6.44 12.38 -19.10
C GLU A 154 7.70 11.57 -19.44
N LYS A 155 8.15 10.68 -18.55
CA LYS A 155 9.29 9.77 -18.81
C LYS A 155 9.04 8.87 -20.02
N PHE A 156 7.81 8.38 -20.22
CA PHE A 156 7.46 7.54 -21.36
C PHE A 156 7.30 8.34 -22.66
N PHE A 157 6.70 9.53 -22.61
CA PHE A 157 6.51 10.37 -23.79
C PHE A 157 7.81 11.00 -24.30
N ASN A 158 8.79 11.24 -23.41
CA ASN A 158 10.08 11.82 -23.77
C ASN A 158 11.19 10.78 -24.07
N LEU A 159 10.84 9.51 -24.31
CA LEU A 159 11.87 8.53 -24.70
C LEU A 159 12.39 8.85 -26.11
N PRO A 160 13.72 8.85 -26.31
CA PRO A 160 14.33 9.17 -27.61
C PRO A 160 13.96 8.17 -28.72
N VAL A 161 13.41 7.00 -28.36
CA VAL A 161 12.87 6.02 -29.31
C VAL A 161 11.64 6.52 -30.05
N TRP A 162 10.86 7.44 -29.47
CA TRP A 162 9.63 7.96 -30.09
C TRP A 162 9.92 9.04 -31.15
N GLY A 163 11.17 9.50 -31.27
CA GLY A 163 11.60 10.47 -32.29
C GLY A 163 10.73 11.73 -32.33
N SER A 164 10.73 12.43 -33.47
CA SER A 164 9.70 13.42 -33.76
C SER A 164 8.39 12.69 -34.04
N PRO A 165 7.25 13.11 -33.48
CA PRO A 165 5.94 12.52 -33.82
C PRO A 165 5.66 12.46 -35.33
N LYS A 166 6.26 13.38 -36.11
CA LYS A 166 6.18 13.38 -37.58
C LYS A 166 6.97 12.23 -38.22
N ASP A 167 8.13 11.87 -37.66
CA ASP A 167 8.97 10.79 -38.17
C ASP A 167 8.38 9.41 -37.83
N LEU A 168 7.80 9.28 -36.63
CA LEU A 168 7.06 8.10 -36.23
C LEU A 168 5.82 7.88 -37.12
N MET A 169 5.03 8.93 -37.36
CA MET A 169 3.88 8.87 -38.26
C MET A 169 4.28 8.59 -39.71
N ALA A 170 5.42 9.14 -40.18
CA ALA A 170 5.95 8.81 -41.50
C ALA A 170 6.35 7.33 -41.58
N SER A 171 7.03 6.78 -40.56
CA SER A 171 7.42 5.37 -40.52
C SER A 171 6.23 4.40 -40.48
N LEU A 172 5.11 4.79 -39.88
CA LEU A 172 3.88 3.98 -39.80
C LEU A 172 3.00 4.11 -41.05
N CYS A 173 3.17 5.17 -41.85
CA CYS A 173 2.40 5.40 -43.07
C CYS A 173 3.05 4.82 -44.35
N TYR A 174 4.19 4.13 -44.25
CA TYR A 174 4.73 3.35 -45.37
C TYR A 174 4.27 1.90 -45.28
N ASP A 175 3.05 1.63 -45.75
CA ASP A 175 2.74 0.33 -46.33
C ASP A 175 3.37 0.29 -47.73
N GLU A 176 4.34 -0.60 -47.94
CA GLU A 176 4.83 -0.95 -49.27
C GLU A 176 3.65 -1.41 -50.14
N ILE A 177 3.38 -0.67 -51.22
CA ILE A 177 2.69 -1.16 -52.42
C ILE A 177 3.69 -1.14 -53.57
#